data_AF-A0A4R3KB94-F1
#
_entry.id   AF-A0A4R3KB94-F1
#
_cell.length_a   1.000
_cell.length_b   1.000
_cell.length_c   1.000
_cell.angle_alpha   90.00
_cell.angle_beta   90.00
_cell.angle_gamma   90.00
#
_symmetry.space_group_name_H-M   'P 1'
#
loop_
_entity.id
_entity.type
_entity.pdbx_description
1 polymer ?
#
loop_
_entity_poly.entity_id
_entity_poly.type
_entity_poly.pdbx_seq_one_letter_code
_entity_poly.pdbx_strand_id
1 'polypeptide(L)'
;MEFKTLFQILKKHLADGYDVPHFFRDLMAMLTEVTEEEWGTSKDPSQAGRDKSLRSYAKRGLPKKLAQTIVYRLTPENVVDSINSHGETQRRLLAEDLEGYDPDINADNVAEKVAAWLVEIVQVSAGLVPQDELTKQKQQQLDAQLKSKYGDYLLAEEENHCAFPGCGRELVLTKDGRISYAYEVSLIDKVAPAVPDNLLAMCPQCHATYLLDSNKKLCKELQETKKVLATHRQNVHMLDDLPLEKGIVSVITRIAKLNEKDLADASLDPKEIKQKLDPTKDTAIYYAVNNYVGVYFVRIREIMMNLDKRSVIDYEEIQDQMHALYRRLKKAKKTRLEIFNEITNKVHRVSLQDEIYCQIVVAYFVQSCEVFDAITE
;
A
#
# COMPACT_ATOMS: atom_id res chain seq x y z
N MET A 1 -30.79 -1.66 -8.83
CA MET A 1 -31.12 -0.24 -8.57
C MET A 1 -30.49 0.65 -9.65
N GLU A 2 -31.17 1.70 -10.15
CA GLU A 2 -30.57 2.65 -11.10
C GLU A 2 -29.96 3.87 -10.39
N PHE A 3 -28.80 4.36 -10.86
CA PHE A 3 -28.13 5.53 -10.26
C PHE A 3 -29.01 6.77 -10.17
N LYS A 4 -29.77 7.09 -11.23
CA LYS A 4 -30.61 8.30 -11.26
C LYS A 4 -31.65 8.30 -10.15
N THR A 5 -32.21 7.13 -9.85
CA THR A 5 -33.24 6.96 -8.84
C THR A 5 -32.62 7.03 -7.46
N LEU A 6 -31.56 6.25 -7.21
CA LEU A 6 -30.86 6.26 -5.94
C LEU A 6 -30.33 7.66 -5.61
N PHE A 7 -29.69 8.34 -6.56
CA PHE A 7 -29.16 9.68 -6.37
C PHE A 7 -30.25 10.69 -5.96
N GLN A 8 -31.44 10.64 -6.57
CA GLN A 8 -32.54 11.54 -6.21
C GLN A 8 -33.05 11.30 -4.79
N ILE A 9 -33.16 10.03 -4.39
CA ILE A 9 -33.60 9.63 -3.04
C ILE A 9 -32.54 10.04 -2.01
N LEU A 10 -31.26 9.73 -2.26
CA LEU A 10 -30.16 10.15 -1.38
C LEU A 10 -30.11 11.67 -1.26
N LYS A 11 -30.27 12.41 -2.35
CA LYS A 11 -30.29 13.87 -2.30
C LYS A 11 -31.46 14.40 -1.47
N LYS A 12 -32.64 13.79 -1.55
CA LYS A 12 -33.83 14.21 -0.79
C LYS A 12 -33.56 14.13 0.72
N HIS A 13 -32.84 13.10 1.17
CA HIS A 13 -32.65 12.83 2.59
C HIS A 13 -31.30 13.26 3.14
N LEU A 14 -30.25 13.35 2.35
CA LEU A 14 -28.86 13.51 2.84
C LEU A 14 -28.17 14.78 2.34
N ALA A 15 -28.79 15.57 1.45
CA ALA A 15 -28.09 16.69 0.82
C ALA A 15 -28.05 17.96 1.68
N ASP A 16 -28.79 18.05 2.79
CA ASP A 16 -28.82 19.22 3.68
C ASP A 16 -29.00 20.57 2.94
N GLY A 17 -29.82 20.57 1.89
CA GLY A 17 -30.10 21.76 1.07
C GLY A 17 -29.13 21.99 -0.10
N TYR A 18 -28.07 21.19 -0.23
CA TYR A 18 -27.16 21.25 -1.37
C TYR A 18 -27.87 21.05 -2.70
N ASP A 19 -27.37 21.76 -3.71
CA ASP A 19 -27.81 21.56 -5.07
C ASP A 19 -27.20 20.28 -5.68
N VAL A 20 -27.61 19.92 -6.90
CA VAL A 20 -27.19 18.66 -7.51
C VAL A 20 -25.67 18.55 -7.68
N PRO A 21 -24.96 19.54 -8.25
CA PRO A 21 -23.51 19.53 -8.30
C PRO A 21 -22.83 19.35 -6.95
N HIS A 22 -23.20 20.13 -5.93
CA HIS A 22 -22.54 20.05 -4.62
C HIS A 22 -22.74 18.67 -3.99
N PHE A 23 -23.99 18.19 -3.92
CA PHE A 23 -24.28 16.87 -3.37
C PHE A 23 -23.61 15.73 -4.16
N PHE A 24 -23.45 15.87 -5.48
CA PHE A 24 -22.72 14.88 -6.27
C PHE A 24 -21.24 14.82 -5.86
N ARG A 25 -20.60 15.96 -5.65
CA ARG A 25 -19.20 16.01 -5.21
C ARG A 25 -19.04 15.38 -3.83
N ASP A 26 -19.95 15.70 -2.91
CA ASP A 26 -19.95 15.12 -1.56
C ASP A 26 -20.17 13.62 -1.60
N LEU A 27 -21.10 13.15 -2.44
CA LEU A 27 -21.31 11.71 -2.64
C LEU A 27 -20.05 11.02 -3.20
N MET A 28 -19.35 11.64 -4.15
CA MET A 28 -18.09 11.09 -4.66
C MET A 28 -16.98 11.09 -3.59
N ALA A 29 -16.87 12.16 -2.79
CA ALA A 29 -15.91 12.25 -1.70
C ALA A 29 -16.20 11.22 -0.59
N MET A 30 -17.47 10.96 -0.31
CA MET A 30 -17.89 9.95 0.67
C MET A 30 -17.69 8.53 0.14
N LEU A 31 -17.97 8.30 -1.15
CA LEU A 31 -17.90 6.99 -1.78
C LEU A 31 -16.48 6.58 -2.16
N THR A 32 -15.50 7.49 -2.18
CA THR A 32 -14.13 7.20 -2.63
C THR A 32 -13.07 7.68 -1.66
N GLU A 33 -11.90 7.05 -1.71
CA GLU A 33 -10.71 7.47 -1.01
C GLU A 33 -9.63 7.90 -2.01
N VAL A 34 -8.98 9.02 -1.71
CA VAL A 34 -7.88 9.58 -2.48
C VAL A 34 -6.80 10.04 -1.53
N THR A 35 -5.55 9.92 -1.97
CA THR A 35 -4.39 10.37 -1.18
C THR A 35 -4.43 11.89 -1.01
N GLU A 36 -3.82 12.41 0.07
CA GLU A 36 -3.76 13.85 0.32
C GLU A 36 -3.16 14.64 -0.87
N GLU A 37 -2.19 14.05 -1.57
CA GLU A 37 -1.59 14.63 -2.78
C GLU A 37 -2.58 14.79 -3.94
N GLU A 38 -3.64 13.99 -3.98
CA GLU A 38 -4.66 14.02 -5.02
C GLU A 38 -5.79 15.01 -4.70
N TRP A 39 -5.92 15.48 -3.46
CA TRP A 39 -7.03 16.35 -3.04
C TRP A 39 -7.10 17.64 -3.86
N GLY A 40 -8.29 17.97 -4.35
CA GLY A 40 -8.50 19.18 -5.15
C GLY A 40 -7.89 19.14 -6.56
N THR A 41 -7.25 18.03 -6.95
CA THR A 41 -6.68 17.85 -8.30
C THR A 41 -7.71 17.23 -9.25
N SER A 42 -7.36 17.12 -10.53
CA SER A 42 -8.20 16.41 -11.52
C SER A 42 -8.30 14.90 -11.29
N LYS A 43 -7.49 14.33 -10.38
CA LYS A 43 -7.55 12.92 -9.98
C LYS A 43 -8.55 12.66 -8.86
N ASP A 44 -8.93 13.69 -8.12
CA ASP A 44 -9.96 13.63 -7.08
C ASP A 44 -11.35 13.47 -7.74
N PRO A 45 -12.06 12.35 -7.49
CA PRO A 45 -13.39 12.13 -8.03
C PRO A 45 -14.42 13.19 -7.64
N SER A 46 -14.25 13.84 -6.48
CA SER A 46 -15.10 14.96 -6.05
C SER A 46 -14.91 16.21 -6.92
N GLN A 47 -13.78 16.32 -7.62
CA GLN A 47 -13.50 17.42 -8.55
C GLN A 47 -13.91 17.08 -10.00
N ALA A 48 -14.49 15.90 -10.24
CA ALA A 48 -14.78 15.44 -11.58
C ALA A 48 -15.90 16.25 -12.26
N GLY A 49 -15.55 16.89 -13.38
CA GLY A 49 -16.52 17.49 -14.30
C GLY A 49 -17.08 18.85 -13.88
N ARG A 50 -17.67 19.55 -14.85
CA ARG A 50 -18.35 20.84 -14.63
C ARG A 50 -19.76 20.60 -14.09
N ASP A 51 -20.33 21.56 -13.38
CA ASP A 51 -21.69 21.48 -12.83
C ASP A 51 -22.75 21.00 -13.83
N LYS A 52 -22.66 21.46 -15.09
CA LYS A 52 -23.57 21.01 -16.16
C LYS A 52 -23.45 19.50 -16.42
N SER A 53 -22.23 18.97 -16.37
CA SER A 53 -21.96 17.53 -16.51
C SER A 53 -22.51 16.76 -15.31
N LEU A 54 -22.28 17.23 -14.08
CA LEU A 54 -22.78 16.59 -12.86
C LEU A 54 -24.30 16.50 -12.84
N ARG A 55 -24.99 17.58 -13.23
CA ARG A 55 -26.45 17.58 -13.41
C ARG A 55 -26.91 16.57 -14.48
N SER A 56 -26.09 16.34 -15.51
CA SER A 56 -26.37 15.30 -16.51
C SER A 56 -26.16 13.91 -15.94
N TYR A 57 -25.12 13.68 -15.14
CA TYR A 57 -24.82 12.37 -14.55
C TYR A 57 -25.90 11.94 -13.56
N ALA A 58 -26.35 12.86 -12.69
CA ALA A 58 -27.48 12.64 -11.79
C ALA A 58 -28.77 12.21 -12.51
N LYS A 59 -28.93 12.56 -13.79
CA LYS A 59 -30.11 12.20 -14.61
C LYS A 59 -29.91 10.96 -15.47
N ARG A 60 -28.69 10.75 -16.00
CA ARG A 60 -28.38 9.77 -17.04
C ARG A 60 -27.56 8.58 -16.56
N GLY A 61 -27.03 8.62 -15.34
CA GLY A 61 -26.08 7.63 -14.83
C GLY A 61 -24.63 8.11 -14.89
N LEU A 62 -23.76 7.34 -14.25
CA LEU A 62 -22.31 7.61 -14.22
C LEU A 62 -21.69 7.31 -15.58
N PRO A 63 -20.86 8.22 -16.13
CA PRO A 63 -20.09 7.92 -17.33
C PRO A 63 -19.12 6.76 -17.09
N LYS A 64 -18.97 5.87 -18.08
CA LYS A 64 -18.03 4.75 -18.01
C LYS A 64 -16.62 5.16 -17.61
N LYS A 65 -16.10 6.25 -18.17
CA LYS A 65 -14.77 6.76 -17.82
C LYS A 65 -14.65 7.16 -16.35
N LEU A 66 -15.67 7.81 -15.79
CA LEU A 66 -15.69 8.19 -14.37
C LEU A 66 -15.79 6.94 -13.48
N ALA A 67 -16.66 6.00 -13.84
CA ALA A 67 -16.80 4.75 -13.11
C ALA A 67 -15.48 3.95 -13.09
N GLN A 68 -14.80 3.84 -14.24
CA GLN A 68 -13.49 3.19 -14.34
C GLN A 68 -12.41 3.85 -13.48
N THR A 69 -12.45 5.18 -13.29
CA THR A 69 -11.48 5.87 -12.43
C THR A 69 -11.70 5.65 -10.94
N ILE A 70 -12.93 5.34 -10.51
CA ILE A 70 -13.27 5.26 -9.08
C ILE A 70 -13.50 3.84 -8.58
N VAL A 71 -13.72 2.85 -9.45
CA VAL A 71 -14.17 1.50 -9.06
C VAL A 71 -13.21 0.78 -8.08
N TYR A 72 -11.91 1.05 -8.16
CA TYR A 72 -10.90 0.51 -7.24
C TYR A 72 -10.57 1.42 -6.05
N ARG A 73 -11.25 2.56 -5.94
CA ARG A 73 -11.07 3.58 -4.90
C ARG A 73 -12.28 3.70 -3.97
N LEU A 74 -13.28 2.82 -4.12
CA LEU A 74 -14.51 2.95 -3.34
C LEU A 74 -14.26 2.74 -1.85
N THR A 75 -15.05 3.36 -1.00
CA THR A 75 -15.05 3.23 0.46
C THR A 75 -16.50 3.09 0.93
N PRO A 76 -17.14 1.93 0.68
CA PRO A 76 -18.54 1.73 1.07
C PRO A 76 -18.75 1.92 2.57
N GLU A 77 -17.74 1.66 3.40
CA GLU A 77 -17.78 1.86 4.85
C GLU A 77 -18.04 3.33 5.22
N ASN A 78 -17.41 4.29 4.52
CA ASN A 78 -17.62 5.72 4.75
C ASN A 78 -19.07 6.15 4.45
N VAL A 79 -19.69 5.54 3.43
CA VAL A 79 -21.11 5.76 3.12
C VAL A 79 -21.99 5.20 4.23
N VAL A 80 -21.68 3.99 4.70
CA VAL A 80 -22.40 3.35 5.81
C VAL A 80 -22.34 4.23 7.06
N ASP A 81 -21.14 4.63 7.47
CA ASP A 81 -20.92 5.47 8.65
C ASP A 81 -21.60 6.83 8.53
N SER A 82 -21.53 7.46 7.35
CA SER A 82 -22.21 8.73 7.11
C SER A 82 -23.72 8.61 7.24
N ILE A 83 -24.34 7.59 6.64
CA ILE A 83 -25.79 7.37 6.77
C ILE A 83 -26.15 7.03 8.21
N ASN A 84 -25.36 6.20 8.89
CA ASN A 84 -25.59 5.81 10.29
C ASN A 84 -25.35 6.94 11.29
N SER A 85 -24.61 8.00 10.92
CA SER A 85 -24.49 9.21 11.75
C SER A 85 -25.79 10.02 11.84
N HIS A 86 -26.75 9.78 10.95
CA HIS A 86 -28.06 10.41 10.99
C HIS A 86 -29.01 9.71 11.98
N GLY A 87 -29.94 10.49 12.54
CA GLY A 87 -30.94 9.98 13.48
C GLY A 87 -31.86 8.91 12.88
N GLU A 88 -32.38 8.03 13.73
CA GLU A 88 -33.24 6.90 13.32
C GLU A 88 -34.42 7.33 12.43
N THR A 89 -35.04 8.48 12.72
CA THR A 89 -36.15 9.01 11.91
C THR A 89 -35.75 9.25 10.46
N GLN A 90 -34.58 9.83 10.21
CA GLN A 90 -34.10 10.14 8.87
C GLN A 90 -33.70 8.87 8.13
N ARG A 91 -33.07 7.90 8.82
CA ARG A 91 -32.79 6.57 8.27
C ARG A 91 -34.06 5.82 7.90
N ARG A 92 -35.11 5.90 8.73
CA ARG A 92 -36.41 5.29 8.44
C ARG A 92 -37.07 5.92 7.21
N LEU A 93 -37.09 7.25 7.12
CA LEU A 93 -37.65 7.96 5.95
C LEU A 93 -36.88 7.62 4.66
N LEU A 94 -35.57 7.47 4.74
CA LEU A 94 -34.76 6.99 3.63
C LEU A 94 -35.12 5.55 3.23
N ALA A 95 -35.31 4.65 4.21
CA ALA A 95 -35.72 3.27 3.96
C ALA A 95 -37.12 3.17 3.34
N GLU A 96 -38.08 3.96 3.82
CA GLU A 96 -39.46 4.01 3.28
C GLU A 96 -39.48 4.37 1.78
N ASP A 97 -38.65 5.33 1.34
CA ASP A 97 -38.53 5.67 -0.08
C ASP A 97 -37.82 4.58 -0.93
N LEU A 98 -37.17 3.61 -0.30
CA LEU A 98 -36.40 2.54 -0.94
C LEU A 98 -37.08 1.16 -0.84
N GLU A 99 -38.13 1.01 -0.03
CA GLU A 99 -38.86 -0.24 0.21
C GLU A 99 -39.35 -0.92 -1.08
N GLY A 100 -39.75 -0.12 -2.07
CA GLY A 100 -40.17 -0.63 -3.39
C GLY A 100 -39.07 -1.33 -4.20
N TYR A 101 -37.81 -1.23 -3.77
CA TYR A 101 -36.65 -1.87 -4.42
C TYR A 101 -36.06 -3.02 -3.59
N ASP A 102 -36.27 -3.00 -2.27
CA ASP A 102 -35.88 -4.06 -1.35
C ASP A 102 -36.87 -4.10 -0.17
N PRO A 103 -37.76 -5.11 -0.11
CA PRO A 103 -38.77 -5.21 0.94
C PRO A 103 -38.21 -5.38 2.35
N ASP A 104 -36.96 -5.82 2.48
CA ASP A 104 -36.31 -6.04 3.78
C ASP A 104 -35.60 -4.78 4.30
N ILE A 105 -35.63 -3.68 3.55
CA ILE A 105 -34.94 -2.44 3.93
C ILE A 105 -35.65 -1.73 5.09
N ASN A 106 -34.88 -1.28 6.07
CA ASN A 106 -35.36 -0.60 7.26
C ASN A 106 -34.29 0.36 7.80
N ALA A 107 -34.61 1.07 8.87
CA ALA A 107 -33.69 2.07 9.45
C ALA A 107 -32.33 1.48 9.88
N ASP A 108 -32.27 0.19 10.23
CA ASP A 108 -31.06 -0.46 10.75
C ASP A 108 -30.14 -1.00 9.65
N ASN A 109 -30.65 -1.24 8.43
CA ASN A 109 -29.86 -1.82 7.34
C ASN A 109 -29.79 -0.93 6.07
N VAL A 110 -30.48 0.22 6.07
CA VAL A 110 -30.55 1.11 4.90
C VAL A 110 -29.17 1.60 4.46
N ALA A 111 -28.26 1.81 5.41
CA ALA A 111 -26.90 2.28 5.15
C ALA A 111 -26.11 1.26 4.32
N GLU A 112 -26.11 0.00 4.74
CA GLU A 112 -25.44 -1.12 4.09
C GLU A 112 -26.03 -1.39 2.70
N LYS A 113 -27.36 -1.34 2.58
CA LYS A 113 -28.06 -1.54 1.30
C LYS A 113 -27.74 -0.44 0.28
N VAL A 114 -27.74 0.82 0.72
CA VAL A 114 -27.37 1.97 -0.11
C VAL A 114 -25.92 1.85 -0.58
N ALA A 115 -24.99 1.55 0.34
CA ALA A 115 -23.59 1.37 0.00
C ALA A 115 -23.39 0.25 -1.02
N ALA A 116 -24.06 -0.90 -0.85
CA ALA A 116 -24.02 -2.01 -1.79
C ALA A 116 -24.52 -1.61 -3.19
N TRP A 117 -25.65 -0.88 -3.27
CA TRP A 117 -26.15 -0.40 -4.56
C TRP A 117 -25.22 0.59 -5.23
N LEU A 118 -24.59 1.51 -4.48
CA LEU A 118 -23.62 2.44 -5.05
C LEU A 118 -22.41 1.70 -5.64
N VAL A 119 -21.88 0.69 -4.94
CA VAL A 119 -20.79 -0.16 -5.44
C VAL A 119 -21.21 -0.88 -6.73
N GLU A 120 -22.37 -1.53 -6.74
CA GLU A 120 -22.89 -2.24 -7.92
C GLU A 120 -23.07 -1.30 -9.11
N ILE A 121 -23.65 -0.11 -8.87
CA ILE A 121 -23.84 0.91 -9.90
C ILE A 121 -22.50 1.34 -10.51
N VAL A 122 -21.47 1.56 -9.70
CA VAL A 122 -20.14 1.94 -10.20
C VAL A 122 -19.54 0.80 -11.01
N GLN A 123 -19.59 -0.44 -10.51
CA GLN A 123 -19.08 -1.63 -11.21
C GLN A 123 -19.74 -1.79 -12.58
N VAL A 124 -21.08 -1.80 -12.63
CA VAL A 124 -21.85 -1.91 -13.88
C VAL A 124 -21.52 -0.76 -14.82
N SER A 125 -21.43 0.47 -14.30
CA SER A 125 -21.08 1.66 -15.10
C SER A 125 -19.66 1.58 -15.66
N ALA A 126 -18.72 0.94 -14.95
CA ALA A 126 -17.36 0.68 -15.42
C ALA A 126 -17.30 -0.42 -16.50
N GLY A 127 -18.41 -1.14 -16.72
CA GLY A 127 -18.52 -2.27 -17.63
C GLY A 127 -18.19 -3.61 -16.96
N LEU A 128 -18.16 -3.65 -15.64
CA LEU A 128 -17.99 -4.88 -14.85
C LEU A 128 -19.38 -5.48 -14.62
N VAL A 129 -19.66 -6.59 -15.28
CA VAL A 129 -20.99 -7.22 -15.23
C VAL A 129 -21.03 -8.23 -14.08
N PRO A 130 -22.03 -8.17 -13.18
CA PRO A 130 -22.20 -9.16 -12.12
C PRO A 130 -22.29 -10.58 -12.68
N GLN A 131 -21.67 -11.53 -11.99
CA GLN A 131 -21.77 -12.95 -12.32
C GLN A 131 -23.16 -13.48 -11.98
N ASP A 132 -23.60 -14.51 -12.71
CA ASP A 132 -24.80 -15.25 -12.36
C ASP A 132 -24.61 -15.99 -11.01
N GLU A 133 -25.73 -16.35 -10.39
CA GLU A 133 -25.76 -16.89 -9.02
C GLU A 133 -25.00 -18.22 -8.88
N LEU A 134 -25.05 -19.09 -9.91
CA LEU A 134 -24.32 -20.35 -9.93
C LEU A 134 -22.81 -20.12 -10.00
N THR A 135 -22.37 -19.19 -10.86
CA THR A 135 -20.96 -18.79 -10.94
C THR A 135 -20.47 -18.19 -9.63
N LYS A 136 -21.28 -17.34 -8.98
CA LYS A 136 -20.97 -16.75 -7.68
C LYS A 136 -20.79 -17.81 -6.59
N GLN A 137 -21.66 -18.81 -6.52
CA GLN A 137 -21.52 -19.92 -5.55
C GLN A 137 -20.24 -20.73 -5.77
N LYS A 138 -19.91 -21.05 -7.03
CA LYS A 138 -18.66 -21.75 -7.37
C LYS A 138 -17.44 -20.92 -6.98
N GLN A 139 -17.49 -19.61 -7.20
CA GLN A 139 -16.42 -18.71 -6.82
C GLN A 139 -16.21 -18.68 -5.30
N GLN A 140 -17.28 -18.55 -4.51
CA GLN A 140 -17.19 -18.57 -3.04
C GLN A 140 -16.57 -19.87 -2.51
N GLN A 141 -16.87 -21.01 -3.12
CA GLN A 141 -16.22 -22.28 -2.75
C GLN A 141 -14.73 -22.29 -3.08
N LEU A 142 -14.35 -21.74 -4.24
CA LEU A 142 -12.95 -21.60 -4.62
C LEU A 142 -12.21 -20.66 -3.67
N ASP A 143 -12.79 -19.50 -3.35
CA ASP A 143 -12.19 -18.50 -2.45
C ASP A 143 -11.92 -19.11 -1.07
N ALA A 144 -12.89 -19.83 -0.51
CA ALA A 144 -12.73 -20.52 0.78
C ALA A 144 -11.61 -21.57 0.74
N GLN A 145 -11.49 -22.34 -0.36
CA GLN A 145 -10.42 -23.32 -0.54
C GLN A 145 -9.05 -22.66 -0.66
N LEU A 146 -8.94 -21.60 -1.46
CA LEU A 146 -7.69 -20.86 -1.65
C LEU A 146 -7.25 -20.17 -0.36
N LYS A 147 -8.18 -19.54 0.35
CA LYS A 147 -7.95 -18.88 1.64
C LYS A 147 -7.49 -19.88 2.70
N SER A 148 -8.14 -21.05 2.80
CA SER A 148 -7.70 -22.10 3.70
C SER A 148 -6.32 -22.68 3.37
N LYS A 149 -5.95 -22.73 2.09
CA LYS A 149 -4.70 -23.38 1.64
C LYS A 149 -3.50 -22.43 1.63
N TYR A 150 -3.71 -21.18 1.24
CA TYR A 150 -2.63 -20.22 0.97
C TYR A 150 -2.74 -18.93 1.78
N GLY A 151 -3.82 -18.75 2.55
CA GLY A 151 -4.11 -17.51 3.27
C GLY A 151 -2.96 -17.01 4.14
N ASP A 152 -2.49 -17.83 5.07
CA ASP A 152 -1.40 -17.46 6.00
C ASP A 152 -0.10 -17.12 5.26
N TYR A 153 0.20 -17.87 4.19
CA TYR A 153 1.37 -17.61 3.37
C TYR A 153 1.30 -16.21 2.74
N LEU A 154 0.14 -15.88 2.14
CA LEU A 154 -0.07 -14.62 1.42
C LEU A 154 -0.11 -13.43 2.39
N LEU A 155 -0.80 -13.57 3.53
CA LEU A 155 -0.80 -12.53 4.57
C LEU A 155 0.62 -12.19 5.05
N ALA A 156 1.45 -13.20 5.29
CA ALA A 156 2.83 -12.98 5.70
C ALA A 156 3.72 -12.38 4.59
N GLU A 157 3.43 -12.71 3.32
CA GLU A 157 4.16 -12.15 2.17
C GLU A 157 3.81 -10.69 1.90
N GLU A 158 2.56 -10.32 2.17
CA GLU A 158 1.98 -9.00 1.92
C GLU A 158 1.92 -8.13 3.18
N GLU A 159 2.61 -8.55 4.25
CA GLU A 159 2.69 -7.85 5.53
C GLU A 159 1.32 -7.44 6.09
N ASN A 160 0.32 -8.31 5.93
CA ASN A 160 -1.08 -8.10 6.33
C ASN A 160 -1.79 -6.90 5.67
N HIS A 161 -1.29 -6.37 4.56
CA HIS A 161 -1.94 -5.29 3.82
C HIS A 161 -2.38 -5.75 2.44
N CYS A 162 -3.44 -5.13 1.91
CA CYS A 162 -3.94 -5.44 0.58
C CYS A 162 -2.89 -5.10 -0.48
N ALA A 163 -2.38 -6.13 -1.17
CA ALA A 163 -1.41 -5.96 -2.26
C ALA A 163 -2.00 -5.40 -3.55
N PHE A 164 -3.27 -4.99 -3.58
CA PHE A 164 -3.83 -4.35 -4.76
C PHE A 164 -3.22 -2.95 -4.94
N PRO A 165 -2.67 -2.60 -6.12
CA PRO A 165 -2.01 -1.32 -6.34
C PRO A 165 -2.89 -0.12 -5.96
N GLY A 166 -2.40 0.69 -5.01
CA GLY A 166 -3.10 1.88 -4.51
C GLY A 166 -4.15 1.63 -3.43
N CYS A 167 -4.35 0.38 -2.96
CA CYS A 167 -5.27 0.09 -1.86
C CYS A 167 -4.60 0.17 -0.49
N GLY A 168 -3.72 -0.79 -0.15
CA GLY A 168 -2.98 -0.77 1.12
C GLY A 168 -3.82 -0.92 2.40
N ARG A 169 -5.09 -1.34 2.32
CA ARG A 169 -5.92 -1.58 3.52
C ARG A 169 -5.39 -2.76 4.35
N GLU A 170 -5.48 -2.65 5.67
CA GLU A 170 -5.19 -3.74 6.60
C GLU A 170 -6.14 -4.92 6.36
N LEU A 171 -5.59 -6.13 6.30
CA LEU A 171 -6.30 -7.38 6.05
C LEU A 171 -6.61 -8.17 7.34
N VAL A 172 -5.97 -7.78 8.44
CA VAL A 172 -6.06 -8.44 9.75
C VAL A 172 -6.49 -7.39 10.76
N LEU A 173 -7.79 -7.33 11.04
CA LEU A 173 -8.38 -6.34 11.94
C LEU A 173 -8.33 -6.85 13.37
N THR A 174 -7.89 -6.02 14.31
CA THR A 174 -7.89 -6.37 15.74
C THR A 174 -8.90 -5.55 16.52
N LYS A 175 -9.83 -6.21 17.21
CA LYS A 175 -10.81 -5.58 18.10
C LYS A 175 -10.92 -6.37 19.41
N ASP A 176 -10.76 -5.69 20.54
CA ASP A 176 -10.83 -6.29 21.89
C ASP A 176 -9.90 -7.52 22.07
N GLY A 177 -8.71 -7.46 21.48
CA GLY A 177 -7.72 -8.56 21.50
C GLY A 177 -8.10 -9.77 20.63
N ARG A 178 -9.13 -9.66 19.79
CA ARG A 178 -9.55 -10.69 18.82
C ARG A 178 -9.20 -10.26 17.41
N ILE A 179 -8.72 -11.22 16.63
CA ILE A 179 -8.40 -11.05 15.21
C ILE A 179 -9.64 -11.36 14.38
N SER A 180 -9.91 -10.51 13.40
CA SER A 180 -10.85 -10.73 12.30
C SER A 180 -10.12 -10.60 10.98
N TYR A 181 -10.33 -11.54 10.06
CA TYR A 181 -9.67 -11.56 8.77
C TYR A 181 -10.56 -10.94 7.69
N ALA A 182 -10.16 -9.77 7.22
CA ALA A 182 -10.87 -8.98 6.20
C ALA A 182 -10.15 -9.07 4.85
N TYR A 183 -10.03 -10.29 4.30
CA TYR A 183 -9.40 -10.51 3.00
C TYR A 183 -9.96 -11.74 2.28
N GLU A 184 -9.81 -11.78 0.97
CA GLU A 184 -10.03 -12.95 0.13
C GLU A 184 -8.80 -13.24 -0.74
N VAL A 185 -8.62 -14.50 -1.14
CA VAL A 185 -7.49 -14.90 -1.99
C VAL A 185 -7.89 -14.85 -3.45
N SER A 186 -7.18 -14.05 -4.23
CA SER A 186 -7.50 -13.78 -5.64
C SER A 186 -6.46 -14.39 -6.57
N LEU A 187 -6.91 -15.03 -7.65
CA LEU A 187 -6.07 -15.39 -8.80
C LEU A 187 -5.68 -14.13 -9.55
N ILE A 188 -4.38 -13.92 -9.78
CA ILE A 188 -3.87 -12.82 -10.60
C ILE A 188 -4.28 -13.06 -12.06
N ASP A 189 -3.78 -14.14 -12.66
CA ASP A 189 -4.27 -14.66 -13.93
C ASP A 189 -5.33 -15.74 -13.67
N LYS A 190 -6.58 -15.41 -13.98
CA LYS A 190 -7.77 -16.24 -13.72
C LYS A 190 -7.81 -17.52 -14.54
N VAL A 191 -7.02 -17.64 -15.60
CA VAL A 191 -6.92 -18.87 -16.40
C VAL A 191 -5.70 -19.72 -16.05
N ALA A 192 -4.78 -19.19 -15.24
CA ALA A 192 -3.58 -19.90 -14.81
C ALA A 192 -3.84 -20.71 -13.51
N PRO A 193 -2.99 -21.72 -13.21
CA PRO A 193 -3.14 -22.53 -12.02
C PRO A 193 -3.09 -21.72 -10.71
N ALA A 194 -3.80 -22.21 -9.69
CA ALA A 194 -3.77 -21.66 -8.33
C ALA A 194 -2.51 -22.10 -7.57
N VAL A 195 -1.41 -21.41 -7.86
CA VAL A 195 -0.11 -21.55 -7.18
C VAL A 195 0.25 -20.24 -6.48
N PRO A 196 1.07 -20.25 -5.42
CA PRO A 196 1.43 -19.04 -4.67
C PRO A 196 1.82 -17.85 -5.57
N ASP A 197 2.64 -18.07 -6.60
CA ASP A 197 3.10 -17.04 -7.56
C ASP A 197 1.99 -16.41 -8.43
N ASN A 198 0.79 -16.97 -8.43
CA ASN A 198 -0.37 -16.47 -9.17
C ASN A 198 -1.51 -16.05 -8.22
N LEU A 199 -1.22 -15.87 -6.93
CA LEU A 199 -2.22 -15.53 -5.91
C LEU A 199 -1.81 -14.28 -5.14
N LEU A 200 -2.80 -13.48 -4.74
CA LEU A 200 -2.66 -12.35 -3.82
C LEU A 200 -3.77 -12.38 -2.77
N ALA A 201 -3.50 -11.89 -1.57
CA ALA A 201 -4.51 -11.52 -0.61
C ALA A 201 -5.04 -10.10 -0.92
N MET A 202 -6.36 -9.96 -0.99
CA MET A 202 -7.00 -8.69 -1.31
C MET A 202 -8.09 -8.40 -0.30
N CYS A 203 -8.33 -7.13 0.01
CA CYS A 203 -9.52 -6.77 0.78
C CYS A 203 -10.78 -7.20 -0.01
N PRO A 204 -11.93 -7.42 0.66
CA PRO A 204 -13.14 -7.95 0.01
C PRO A 204 -13.57 -7.12 -1.20
N GLN A 205 -13.37 -5.80 -1.14
CA GLN A 205 -13.72 -4.90 -2.21
C GLN A 205 -12.80 -5.02 -3.44
N CYS A 206 -11.48 -5.05 -3.24
CA CYS A 206 -10.51 -5.24 -4.33
C CYS A 206 -10.70 -6.61 -4.98
N HIS A 207 -10.90 -7.66 -4.17
CA HIS A 207 -11.22 -9.00 -4.65
C HIS A 207 -12.50 -9.00 -5.51
N ALA A 208 -13.63 -8.54 -4.96
CA ALA A 208 -14.90 -8.55 -5.65
C ALA A 208 -14.87 -7.74 -6.95
N THR A 209 -14.17 -6.62 -6.97
CA THR A 209 -14.02 -5.78 -8.17
C THR A 209 -13.11 -6.45 -9.19
N TYR A 210 -11.94 -6.94 -8.76
CA TYR A 210 -11.00 -7.61 -9.66
C TYR A 210 -11.57 -8.89 -10.25
N LEU A 211 -12.40 -9.62 -9.51
CA LEU A 211 -13.10 -10.81 -10.00
C LEU A 211 -13.92 -10.53 -11.28
N LEU A 212 -14.47 -9.33 -11.42
CA LEU A 212 -15.25 -8.92 -12.59
C LEU A 212 -14.39 -8.32 -13.72
N ASP A 213 -13.17 -7.87 -13.42
CA ASP A 213 -12.30 -7.19 -14.38
C ASP A 213 -11.49 -8.18 -15.25
N SER A 214 -11.43 -7.94 -16.56
CA SER A 214 -10.63 -8.72 -17.52
C SER A 214 -9.48 -7.91 -18.14
N ASN A 215 -9.13 -6.78 -17.53
CA ASN A 215 -8.09 -5.88 -17.99
C ASN A 215 -6.70 -6.53 -17.89
N LYS A 216 -6.14 -6.86 -19.06
CA LYS A 216 -4.81 -7.47 -19.18
C LYS A 216 -3.68 -6.59 -18.64
N LYS A 217 -3.83 -5.25 -18.70
CA LYS A 217 -2.82 -4.34 -18.17
C LYS A 217 -2.76 -4.43 -16.64
N LEU A 218 -3.93 -4.41 -16.00
CA LEU A 218 -4.03 -4.56 -14.55
C LEU A 218 -3.53 -5.94 -14.09
N CYS A 219 -3.87 -7.00 -14.81
CA CYS A 219 -3.32 -8.34 -14.54
C CYS A 219 -1.79 -8.34 -14.57
N LYS A 220 -1.16 -7.67 -15.55
CA LYS A 220 0.29 -7.53 -15.62
C LYS A 220 0.87 -6.71 -14.44
N GLU A 221 0.21 -5.62 -14.05
CA GLU A 221 0.60 -4.80 -12.89
C GLU A 221 0.55 -5.64 -11.58
N LEU A 222 -0.44 -6.51 -11.42
CA LEU A 222 -0.53 -7.45 -10.29
C LEU A 222 0.55 -8.54 -10.35
N GLN A 223 0.90 -9.06 -11.53
CA GLN A 223 2.04 -9.98 -11.68
C GLN A 223 3.37 -9.32 -11.29
N GLU A 224 3.56 -8.06 -11.67
CA GLU A 224 4.74 -7.27 -11.28
C GLU A 224 4.77 -7.04 -9.77
N THR A 225 3.63 -6.70 -9.16
CA THR A 225 3.47 -6.56 -7.70
C THR A 225 3.83 -7.85 -6.98
N LYS A 226 3.28 -8.98 -7.43
CA LYS A 226 3.58 -10.30 -6.87
C LYS A 226 5.06 -10.65 -6.94
N LYS A 227 5.71 -10.32 -8.06
CA LYS A 227 7.15 -10.55 -8.22
C LYS A 227 7.97 -9.76 -7.21
N VAL A 228 7.61 -8.49 -6.93
CA VAL A 228 8.28 -7.67 -5.91
C VAL A 228 8.14 -8.31 -4.53
N LEU A 229 6.93 -8.70 -4.14
CA LEU A 229 6.63 -9.32 -2.85
C LEU A 229 7.39 -10.65 -2.66
N ALA A 230 7.31 -11.56 -3.64
CA ALA A 230 8.01 -12.83 -3.59
C ALA A 230 9.54 -12.65 -3.55
N THR A 231 10.05 -11.67 -4.31
CA THR A 231 11.49 -11.33 -4.33
C THR A 231 11.95 -10.82 -2.97
N HIS A 232 11.17 -9.93 -2.34
CA HIS A 232 11.45 -9.42 -1.01
C HIS A 232 11.50 -10.57 0.00
N ARG A 233 10.45 -11.39 0.07
CA ARG A 233 10.39 -12.55 0.98
C ARG A 233 11.58 -13.49 0.80
N GLN A 234 11.98 -13.77 -0.44
CA GLN A 234 13.17 -14.58 -0.73
C GLN A 234 14.45 -13.95 -0.19
N ASN A 235 14.62 -12.63 -0.35
CA ASN A 235 15.78 -11.90 0.16
C ASN A 235 15.83 -11.94 1.68
N VAL A 236 14.70 -11.68 2.34
CA VAL A 236 14.57 -11.76 3.81
C VAL A 236 15.03 -13.12 4.32
N HIS A 237 14.47 -14.20 3.79
CA HIS A 237 14.85 -15.56 4.18
C HIS A 237 16.34 -15.83 3.92
N MET A 238 16.88 -15.33 2.81
CA MET A 238 18.29 -15.54 2.46
C MET A 238 19.26 -14.83 3.42
N LEU A 239 18.82 -13.75 4.06
CA LEU A 239 19.62 -12.97 5.02
C LEU A 239 19.36 -13.35 6.47
N ASP A 240 18.38 -14.21 6.76
CA ASP A 240 17.92 -14.47 8.12
C ASP A 240 19.03 -15.06 9.00
N ASP A 241 19.73 -16.07 8.47
CA ASP A 241 20.84 -16.76 9.15
C ASP A 241 22.11 -15.93 9.31
N LEU A 242 22.20 -14.75 8.66
CA LEU A 242 23.38 -13.89 8.78
C LEU A 242 23.27 -13.05 10.06
N PRO A 243 24.26 -13.17 10.98
CA PRO A 243 24.26 -12.39 12.20
C PRO A 243 24.47 -10.91 11.88
N LEU A 244 23.92 -10.06 12.74
CA LEU A 244 24.26 -8.65 12.80
C LEU A 244 24.47 -8.28 14.26
N GLU A 245 25.60 -7.65 14.55
CA GLU A 245 26.05 -7.35 15.90
C GLU A 245 25.05 -6.42 16.60
N LYS A 246 24.63 -6.78 17.82
CA LYS A 246 23.64 -5.99 18.58
C LYS A 246 24.16 -4.59 18.94
N GLY A 247 25.48 -4.42 18.97
CA GLY A 247 26.15 -3.14 19.16
C GLY A 247 25.71 -2.05 18.18
N ILE A 248 25.22 -2.42 16.99
CA ILE A 248 24.70 -1.48 15.99
C ILE A 248 23.56 -0.62 16.52
N VAL A 249 22.78 -1.11 17.49
CA VAL A 249 21.72 -0.33 18.17
C VAL A 249 22.31 0.91 18.84
N SER A 250 23.47 0.77 19.50
CA SER A 250 24.15 1.88 20.18
C SER A 250 24.69 2.91 19.19
N VAL A 251 25.12 2.46 18.01
CA VAL A 251 25.55 3.34 16.91
C VAL A 251 24.36 4.18 16.45
N ILE A 252 23.26 3.52 16.05
CA ILE A 252 22.08 4.18 15.49
C ILE A 252 21.44 5.13 16.51
N THR A 253 21.35 4.72 17.77
CA THR A 253 20.81 5.57 18.86
C THR A 253 21.62 6.87 19.04
N ARG A 254 22.93 6.85 18.78
CA ARG A 254 23.78 8.05 18.83
C ARG A 254 23.61 8.93 17.60
N ILE A 255 23.49 8.32 16.43
CA ILE A 255 23.22 9.03 15.17
C ILE A 255 21.90 9.80 15.29
N ALA A 256 20.85 9.16 15.82
CA ALA A 256 19.53 9.78 16.01
C ALA A 256 19.53 10.99 16.96
N LYS A 257 20.58 11.17 17.77
CA LYS A 257 20.73 12.30 18.70
C LYS A 257 21.56 13.45 18.13
N LEU A 258 22.17 13.27 16.97
CA LEU A 258 22.95 14.33 16.32
C LEU A 258 22.01 15.43 15.85
N ASN A 259 22.40 16.67 16.10
CA ASN A 259 21.72 17.86 15.59
C ASN A 259 22.57 18.56 14.54
N GLU A 260 22.03 19.63 13.96
CA GLU A 260 22.70 20.44 12.93
C GLU A 260 24.10 20.91 13.37
N LYS A 261 24.27 21.34 14.63
CA LYS A 261 25.57 21.83 15.13
C LYS A 261 26.60 20.72 15.23
N ASP A 262 26.18 19.51 15.57
CA ASP A 262 27.07 18.35 15.60
C ASP A 262 27.57 18.02 14.18
N LEU A 263 26.76 18.27 13.14
CA LEU A 263 27.05 17.91 11.76
C LEU A 263 27.76 19.01 10.95
N ALA A 264 27.63 20.29 11.35
CA ALA A 264 28.13 21.44 10.60
C ALA A 264 29.64 21.37 10.26
N ASP A 265 30.46 20.88 11.20
CA ASP A 265 31.92 20.81 11.04
C ASP A 265 32.41 19.44 10.51
N ALA A 266 31.48 18.53 10.19
CA ALA A 266 31.77 17.11 9.91
C ALA A 266 31.58 16.72 8.44
N SER A 267 31.47 17.69 7.53
CA SER A 267 31.15 17.43 6.13
C SER A 267 32.30 16.76 5.38
N LEU A 268 31.97 15.76 4.56
CA LEU A 268 32.88 15.05 3.66
C LEU A 268 32.45 15.27 2.20
N ASP A 269 33.40 15.39 1.27
CA ASP A 269 33.14 15.31 -0.16
C ASP A 269 33.23 13.84 -0.64
N PRO A 270 32.12 13.14 -0.95
CA PRO A 270 32.09 11.70 -1.21
C PRO A 270 32.54 11.34 -2.63
N LYS A 271 33.78 11.68 -3.00
CA LYS A 271 34.30 11.51 -4.36
C LYS A 271 34.27 10.05 -4.86
N GLU A 272 34.36 9.09 -3.95
CA GLU A 272 34.41 7.65 -4.25
C GLU A 272 33.03 7.05 -4.55
N ILE A 273 31.92 7.72 -4.19
CA ILE A 273 30.57 7.17 -4.41
C ILE A 273 30.28 7.01 -5.91
N LYS A 274 30.77 7.94 -6.74
CA LYS A 274 30.67 7.84 -8.22
C LYS A 274 31.37 6.60 -8.80
N GLN A 275 32.34 6.04 -8.08
CA GLN A 275 33.04 4.83 -8.48
C GLN A 275 32.26 3.57 -8.12
N LYS A 276 31.25 3.64 -7.25
CA LYS A 276 30.45 2.50 -6.78
C LYS A 276 29.03 2.49 -7.35
N LEU A 277 28.45 3.68 -7.52
CA LEU A 277 27.09 3.92 -8.00
C LEU A 277 27.14 4.79 -9.26
N ASP A 278 26.51 4.33 -10.34
CA ASP A 278 26.45 5.06 -11.61
C ASP A 278 25.33 6.10 -11.52
N PRO A 279 25.60 7.42 -11.53
CA PRO A 279 24.56 8.44 -11.35
C PRO A 279 23.44 8.40 -12.41
N THR A 280 23.71 7.78 -13.57
CA THR A 280 22.73 7.65 -14.66
C THR A 280 21.84 6.42 -14.53
N LYS A 281 22.32 5.36 -13.89
CA LYS A 281 21.57 4.10 -13.70
C LYS A 281 21.00 3.96 -12.29
N ASP A 282 21.70 4.50 -11.32
CA ASP A 282 21.46 4.37 -9.89
C ASP A 282 21.07 5.73 -9.27
N THR A 283 20.41 6.62 -10.03
CA THR A 283 20.21 8.03 -9.67
C THR A 283 19.68 8.24 -8.25
N ALA A 284 18.60 7.55 -7.88
CA ALA A 284 17.96 7.74 -6.56
C ALA A 284 18.88 7.32 -5.40
N ILE A 285 19.46 6.12 -5.47
CA ILE A 285 20.36 5.62 -4.43
C ILE A 285 21.66 6.43 -4.40
N TYR A 286 22.18 6.85 -5.57
CA TYR A 286 23.37 7.70 -5.66
C TYR A 286 23.18 8.99 -4.86
N TYR A 287 22.10 9.73 -5.10
CA TYR A 287 21.88 10.99 -4.38
C TYR A 287 21.59 10.79 -2.90
N ALA A 288 20.84 9.75 -2.52
CA ALA A 288 20.60 9.42 -1.12
C ALA A 288 21.91 9.10 -0.38
N VAL A 289 22.70 8.16 -0.90
CA VAL A 289 23.98 7.76 -0.30
C VAL A 289 24.96 8.94 -0.28
N ASN A 290 25.07 9.70 -1.37
CA ASN A 290 25.98 10.84 -1.45
C ASN A 290 25.62 11.91 -0.41
N ASN A 291 24.34 12.19 -0.21
CA ASN A 291 23.88 13.13 0.81
C ASN A 291 24.17 12.60 2.23
N TYR A 292 23.79 11.36 2.53
CA TYR A 292 24.02 10.76 3.85
C TYR A 292 25.51 10.68 4.20
N VAL A 293 26.35 10.27 3.25
CA VAL A 293 27.80 10.21 3.44
C VAL A 293 28.37 11.62 3.63
N GLY A 294 27.96 12.58 2.80
CA GLY A 294 28.47 13.94 2.87
C GLY A 294 28.15 14.65 4.19
N VAL A 295 27.03 14.31 4.83
CA VAL A 295 26.58 14.90 6.10
C VAL A 295 27.06 14.11 7.33
N TYR A 296 26.95 12.78 7.32
CA TYR A 296 27.07 11.98 8.53
C TYR A 296 28.38 11.19 8.66
N PHE A 297 29.13 10.97 7.57
CA PHE A 297 30.21 9.98 7.57
C PHE A 297 31.25 10.19 8.67
N VAL A 298 31.74 11.42 8.85
CA VAL A 298 32.78 11.72 9.84
C VAL A 298 32.28 11.45 11.26
N ARG A 299 31.05 11.85 11.59
CA ARG A 299 30.46 11.59 12.91
C ARG A 299 30.16 10.12 13.15
N ILE A 300 29.68 9.40 12.14
CA ILE A 300 29.47 7.95 12.26
C ILE A 300 30.80 7.25 12.53
N ARG A 301 31.86 7.61 11.80
CA ARG A 301 33.21 7.08 12.03
C ARG A 301 33.68 7.32 13.47
N GLU A 302 33.52 8.55 13.97
CA GLU A 302 33.85 8.89 15.36
C GLU A 302 33.03 8.07 16.36
N ILE A 303 31.73 7.89 16.13
CA ILE A 303 30.85 7.08 16.97
C ILE A 303 31.31 5.62 16.99
N MET A 304 31.54 5.02 15.81
CA MET A 304 32.01 3.65 15.66
C MET A 304 33.32 3.44 16.43
N MET A 305 34.34 4.27 16.15
CA MET A 305 35.64 4.17 16.81
C MET A 305 35.57 4.36 18.34
N ASN A 306 34.69 5.26 18.82
CA ASN A 306 34.52 5.48 20.25
C ASN A 306 33.81 4.33 20.97
N LEU A 307 32.86 3.68 20.29
CA LEU A 307 32.16 2.52 20.83
C LEU A 307 33.05 1.27 20.82
N ASP A 308 33.83 1.09 19.76
CA ASP A 308 34.79 0.01 19.60
C ASP A 308 35.89 0.06 20.67
N LYS A 309 36.48 1.24 20.90
CA LYS A 309 37.43 1.47 22.01
C LYS A 309 36.87 1.18 23.41
N ARG A 310 35.54 1.24 23.56
CA ARG A 310 34.84 0.93 24.82
C ARG A 310 34.35 -0.52 24.86
N SER A 311 34.66 -1.32 23.85
CA SER A 311 34.19 -2.69 23.67
C SER A 311 32.66 -2.80 23.74
N VAL A 312 31.97 -1.76 23.29
CA VAL A 312 30.50 -1.76 23.16
C VAL A 312 30.08 -2.38 21.82
N ILE A 313 30.94 -2.23 20.81
CA ILE A 313 30.82 -2.88 19.51
C ILE A 313 32.15 -3.54 19.15
N ASP A 314 32.14 -4.46 18.21
CA ASP A 314 33.30 -4.92 17.46
C ASP A 314 33.19 -4.37 16.03
N TYR A 315 33.96 -3.32 15.74
CA TYR A 315 33.82 -2.64 14.46
C TYR A 315 34.20 -3.54 13.27
N GLU A 316 35.18 -4.43 13.44
CA GLU A 316 35.61 -5.38 12.40
C GLU A 316 34.51 -6.43 12.16
N GLU A 317 33.90 -6.94 13.22
CA GLU A 317 32.76 -7.87 13.10
C GLU A 317 31.57 -7.25 12.34
N ILE A 318 31.24 -5.98 12.62
CA ILE A 318 30.17 -5.29 11.90
C ILE A 318 30.52 -5.13 10.41
N GLN A 319 31.77 -4.77 10.08
CA GLN A 319 32.21 -4.67 8.68
C GLN A 319 32.03 -6.01 7.96
N ASP A 320 32.52 -7.09 8.56
CA ASP A 320 32.42 -8.44 7.99
C ASP A 320 30.97 -8.88 7.78
N GLN A 321 30.09 -8.59 8.75
CA GLN A 321 28.67 -8.91 8.65
C GLN A 321 27.97 -8.09 7.57
N MET A 322 28.23 -6.78 7.48
CA MET A 322 27.71 -5.93 6.40
C MET A 322 28.17 -6.41 5.03
N HIS A 323 29.45 -6.77 4.91
CA HIS A 323 30.01 -7.30 3.67
C HIS A 323 29.43 -8.66 3.31
N ALA A 324 29.17 -9.54 4.30
CA ALA A 324 28.52 -10.83 4.10
C ALA A 324 27.08 -10.68 3.57
N LEU A 325 26.30 -9.73 4.12
CA LEU A 325 24.97 -9.39 3.62
C LEU A 325 25.04 -8.93 2.16
N TYR A 326 25.95 -8.00 1.85
CA TYR A 326 26.19 -7.53 0.48
C TYR A 326 26.54 -8.68 -0.48
N ARG A 327 27.54 -9.50 -0.15
CA ARG A 327 27.98 -10.62 -0.99
C ARG A 327 26.86 -11.60 -1.26
N ARG A 328 26.01 -11.88 -0.26
CA ARG A 328 24.88 -12.80 -0.40
C ARG A 328 23.87 -12.28 -1.43
N LEU A 329 23.49 -11.01 -1.36
CA LEU A 329 22.56 -10.38 -2.32
C LEU A 329 23.19 -10.21 -3.70
N LYS A 330 24.48 -9.86 -3.78
CA LYS A 330 25.22 -9.78 -5.03
C LYS A 330 25.26 -11.13 -5.75
N LYS A 331 25.52 -12.23 -5.02
CA LYS A 331 25.51 -13.59 -5.57
C LYS A 331 24.13 -13.97 -6.11
N ALA A 332 23.07 -13.48 -5.48
CA ALA A 332 21.69 -13.60 -5.97
C ALA A 332 21.34 -12.62 -7.10
N LYS A 333 22.32 -11.89 -7.65
CA LYS A 333 22.19 -10.94 -8.77
C LYS A 333 21.15 -9.84 -8.55
N LYS A 334 21.00 -9.40 -7.30
CA LYS A 334 20.11 -8.29 -6.94
C LYS A 334 20.69 -6.98 -7.45
N THR A 335 19.80 -6.06 -7.83
CA THR A 335 20.16 -4.69 -8.22
C THR A 335 20.72 -3.93 -7.02
N ARG A 336 21.44 -2.83 -7.27
CA ARG A 336 22.01 -1.99 -6.20
C ARG A 336 20.94 -1.44 -5.26
N LEU A 337 19.79 -1.03 -5.80
CA LEU A 337 18.66 -0.55 -5.01
C LEU A 337 18.09 -1.67 -4.12
N GLU A 338 17.86 -2.87 -4.66
CA GLU A 338 17.42 -4.02 -3.86
C GLU A 338 18.46 -4.35 -2.77
N ILE A 339 19.75 -4.35 -3.09
CA ILE A 339 20.81 -4.62 -2.11
C ILE A 339 20.74 -3.63 -0.95
N PHE A 340 20.66 -2.33 -1.24
CA PHE A 340 20.63 -1.29 -0.22
C PHE A 340 19.39 -1.38 0.66
N ASN A 341 18.21 -1.60 0.06
CA ASN A 341 16.95 -1.71 0.79
C ASN A 341 16.92 -2.97 1.67
N GLU A 342 17.39 -4.11 1.17
CA GLU A 342 17.37 -5.36 1.95
C GLU A 342 18.36 -5.35 3.11
N ILE A 343 19.55 -4.75 2.94
CA ILE A 343 20.49 -4.55 4.04
C ILE A 343 19.88 -3.58 5.07
N THR A 344 19.29 -2.48 4.61
CA THR A 344 18.58 -1.51 5.48
C THR A 344 17.48 -2.22 6.28
N ASN A 345 16.66 -3.04 5.63
CA ASN A 345 15.59 -3.80 6.29
C ASN A 345 16.14 -4.83 7.30
N LYS A 346 17.28 -5.47 7.02
CA LYS A 346 17.95 -6.34 8.00
C LYS A 346 18.40 -5.54 9.22
N VAL A 347 19.04 -4.38 9.01
CA VAL A 347 19.48 -3.49 10.11
C VAL A 347 18.28 -3.01 10.93
N HIS A 348 17.20 -2.57 10.26
CA HIS A 348 15.97 -2.13 10.89
C HIS A 348 15.36 -3.24 11.76
N ARG A 349 15.19 -4.45 11.22
CA ARG A 349 14.61 -5.58 11.98
C ARG A 349 15.43 -6.00 13.19
N VAL A 350 16.76 -5.98 13.08
CA VAL A 350 17.64 -6.37 14.19
C VAL A 350 17.73 -5.27 15.24
N SER A 351 17.72 -4.00 14.82
CA SER A 351 17.94 -2.86 15.72
C SER A 351 16.67 -2.24 16.29
N LEU A 352 15.53 -2.43 15.62
CA LEU A 352 14.24 -1.78 15.90
C LEU A 352 14.35 -0.25 15.95
N GLN A 353 15.22 0.33 15.12
CA GLN A 353 15.42 1.79 14.99
C GLN A 353 14.79 2.32 13.72
N ASP A 354 14.49 3.62 13.64
CA ASP A 354 13.85 4.20 12.45
C ASP A 354 14.64 3.92 11.17
N GLU A 355 13.92 3.61 10.10
CA GLU A 355 14.50 3.16 8.83
C GLU A 355 15.50 4.18 8.27
N ILE A 356 15.21 5.49 8.40
CA ILE A 356 16.08 6.55 7.92
C ILE A 356 17.49 6.50 8.53
N TYR A 357 17.61 6.18 9.83
CA TYR A 357 18.92 6.05 10.47
C TYR A 357 19.62 4.75 10.08
N CYS A 358 18.85 3.69 9.80
CA CYS A 358 19.39 2.45 9.24
C CYS A 358 19.99 2.71 7.85
N GLN A 359 19.30 3.47 6.98
CA GLN A 359 19.81 3.88 5.67
C GLN A 359 21.10 4.70 5.78
N ILE A 360 21.17 5.63 6.74
CA ILE A 360 22.38 6.43 7.01
C ILE A 360 23.56 5.54 7.39
N VAL A 361 23.34 4.52 8.24
CA VAL A 361 24.38 3.54 8.61
C VAL A 361 24.80 2.71 7.39
N VAL A 362 23.87 2.22 6.59
CA VAL A 362 24.22 1.45 5.38
C VAL A 362 25.00 2.31 4.39
N ALA A 363 24.65 3.59 4.22
CA ALA A 363 25.39 4.53 3.38
C ALA A 363 26.84 4.74 3.87
N TYR A 364 27.08 4.76 5.19
CA TYR A 364 28.43 4.76 5.74
C TYR A 364 29.24 3.53 5.26
N PHE A 365 28.63 2.34 5.28
CA PHE A 365 29.29 1.11 4.80
C PHE A 365 29.45 1.04 3.28
N VAL A 366 28.62 1.77 2.52
CA VAL A 366 28.87 2.00 1.10
C VAL A 366 30.16 2.80 0.92
N GLN A 367 30.35 3.90 1.65
CA GLN A 367 31.58 4.69 1.57
C GLN A 367 32.80 3.90 2.07
N SER A 368 32.67 3.11 3.14
CA SER A 368 33.79 2.33 3.70
C SER A 368 34.16 1.06 2.92
N CYS A 369 33.56 0.83 1.75
CA CYS A 369 33.82 -0.31 0.84
C CYS A 369 33.27 -1.68 1.29
N GLU A 370 32.42 -1.73 2.32
CA GLU A 370 31.80 -3.00 2.73
C GLU A 370 30.54 -3.31 1.91
N VAL A 371 29.85 -2.28 1.42
CA VAL A 371 28.67 -2.40 0.55
C VAL A 371 28.98 -1.80 -0.82
N PHE A 372 28.87 -2.61 -1.87
CA PHE A 372 29.26 -2.32 -3.26
C PHE A 372 30.77 -2.28 -3.54
N ASP A 373 31.18 -3.11 -4.50
CA ASP A 373 32.48 -2.99 -5.14
C ASP A 373 32.52 -1.78 -6.11
N ALA A 374 33.72 -1.30 -6.40
CA ALA A 374 33.93 -0.34 -7.47
C ALA A 374 33.43 -0.90 -8.82
N ILE A 375 32.87 -0.02 -9.66
CA ILE A 375 32.50 -0.31 -11.03
C ILE A 375 33.78 -0.66 -11.79
N THR A 376 33.91 -1.90 -12.24
CA THR A 376 34.93 -2.27 -13.24
C THR A 376 34.57 -1.60 -14.57
N GLU A 377 35.51 -0.84 -15.12
CA GLU A 377 35.45 -0.25 -16.47
C GLU A 377 35.35 -1.31 -17.57
#